data_AF-A0ABC9VA79-F1
#
_entry.id   AF-A0ABC9VA79-F1
#
_cell.length_a   1.000
_cell.length_b   1.000
_cell.length_c   1.000
_cell.angle_alpha   90.00
_cell.angle_beta   90.00
_cell.angle_gamma   90.00
#
_symmetry.space_group_name_H-M   'P 1'
#
loop_
_entity.id
_entity.type
_entity.pdbx_description
1 polymer ?
#
loop_
_entity_poly.entity_id
_entity_poly.type
_entity_poly.pdbx_seq_one_letter_code
_entity_poly.pdbx_strand_id
1 'polypeptide(L)'
;MPKLESLTERQIKILYALNNLQALSRSQLQHMFSLGSKRNANRVLQGIREYTNTKRIGEDVYYLNKRGAELIGGEATVRGNSPLEHIVMRNDIYIFYHYPQDWKPEAKTRWIEGGKEYSIVSDARFTYHEQMYFLEVDITQKMAENKRKVEKYAYLFRFIQRQQTGEPILLWYTVSDVKKRQLEAWCKEYGVQCEVLCKQDF
;
A
#
# COMPACT_ATOMS: atom_id res chain seq x y z
N MET A 1 -7.56 29.24 -19.69
CA MET A 1 -7.79 28.18 -18.69
C MET A 1 -8.57 27.04 -19.35
N PRO A 2 -7.96 25.93 -19.79
CA PRO A 2 -8.73 24.87 -20.42
C PRO A 2 -8.60 23.50 -19.71
N LYS A 3 -9.71 22.72 -19.69
CA LYS A 3 -9.86 21.26 -19.44
C LYS A 3 -10.34 20.70 -18.09
N LEU A 4 -10.90 21.49 -17.16
CA LEU A 4 -11.68 20.85 -16.07
C LEU A 4 -13.06 20.38 -16.57
N GLU A 5 -13.64 21.05 -17.56
CA GLU A 5 -15.03 20.85 -18.03
C GLU A 5 -15.29 19.50 -18.73
N SER A 6 -14.28 18.73 -19.14
CA SER A 6 -14.47 17.46 -19.85
C SER A 6 -14.44 16.21 -18.97
N LEU A 7 -14.00 16.32 -17.71
CA LEU A 7 -13.92 15.18 -16.79
C LEU A 7 -15.15 15.12 -15.89
N THR A 8 -15.68 13.91 -15.73
CA THR A 8 -16.73 13.66 -14.74
C THR A 8 -16.16 13.71 -13.32
N GLU A 9 -17.00 14.00 -12.32
CA GLU A 9 -16.61 13.99 -10.90
C GLU A 9 -15.95 12.65 -10.51
N ARG A 10 -16.49 11.52 -11.00
CA ARG A 10 -15.92 10.19 -10.75
C ARG A 10 -14.50 10.05 -11.32
N GLN A 11 -14.24 10.60 -12.51
CA GLN A 11 -12.91 10.57 -13.10
C GLN A 11 -11.92 11.43 -12.30
N ILE A 12 -12.35 12.59 -11.81
CA ILE A 12 -11.55 13.44 -10.92
C ILE A 12 -11.21 12.68 -9.62
N LYS A 13 -12.19 12.00 -9.01
CA LYS A 13 -11.96 11.16 -7.81
C LYS A 13 -10.97 10.02 -8.08
N ILE A 14 -11.01 9.40 -9.25
CA ILE A 14 -10.01 8.39 -9.67
C ILE A 14 -8.61 9.00 -9.71
N LEU A 15 -8.45 10.21 -10.28
CA LEU A 15 -7.14 10.87 -10.33
C LEU A 15 -6.60 11.18 -8.93
N TYR A 16 -7.45 11.67 -8.01
CA TYR A 16 -7.06 11.87 -6.62
C TYR A 16 -6.65 10.56 -5.92
N ALA A 17 -7.35 9.46 -6.17
CA ALA A 17 -6.95 8.17 -5.62
C ALA A 17 -5.61 7.68 -6.20
N LEU A 18 -5.36 7.86 -7.49
CA LEU A 18 -4.07 7.54 -8.11
C LEU A 18 -2.93 8.39 -7.55
N ASN A 19 -3.19 9.65 -7.20
CA ASN A 19 -2.21 10.50 -6.51
C ASN A 19 -1.84 9.94 -5.14
N ASN A 20 -2.86 9.64 -4.33
CA ASN A 20 -2.68 9.27 -2.93
C ASN A 20 -2.15 7.83 -2.76
N LEU A 21 -2.54 6.93 -3.66
CA LEU A 21 -2.19 5.51 -3.62
C LEU A 21 -1.08 5.14 -4.61
N GLN A 22 -0.53 6.12 -5.34
CA GLN A 22 0.53 6.01 -6.35
C GLN A 22 0.10 5.25 -7.62
N ALA A 23 -0.45 4.03 -7.51
CA ALA A 23 -0.91 3.25 -8.65
C ALA A 23 -2.06 2.31 -8.26
N LEU A 24 -2.99 2.06 -9.18
CA LEU A 24 -4.10 1.13 -8.97
C LEU A 24 -4.34 0.26 -10.20
N SER A 25 -4.67 -1.01 -9.99
CA SER A 25 -5.10 -1.89 -11.07
C SER A 25 -6.50 -1.52 -11.57
N ARG A 26 -6.83 -1.93 -12.80
CA ARG A 26 -8.20 -1.82 -13.33
C ARG A 26 -9.23 -2.46 -12.39
N SER A 27 -8.96 -3.63 -11.81
CA SER A 27 -9.89 -4.27 -10.86
C SER A 27 -10.05 -3.47 -9.57
N GLN A 28 -8.95 -2.93 -9.02
CA GLN A 28 -9.01 -2.07 -7.84
C GLN A 28 -9.84 -0.80 -8.11
N LEU A 29 -9.58 -0.12 -9.23
CA LEU A 29 -10.38 1.03 -9.65
C LEU A 29 -11.85 0.66 -9.89
N GLN A 30 -12.10 -0.49 -10.51
CA GLN A 30 -13.45 -0.98 -10.74
C GLN A 30 -14.21 -1.22 -9.43
N HIS A 31 -13.56 -1.82 -8.43
CA HIS A 31 -14.12 -2.08 -7.12
C HIS A 31 -14.34 -0.77 -6.34
N MET A 32 -13.29 0.02 -6.14
CA MET A 32 -13.32 1.26 -5.35
C MET A 32 -14.34 2.28 -5.86
N PHE A 33 -14.52 2.38 -7.18
CA PHE A 33 -15.41 3.38 -7.79
C PHE A 33 -16.69 2.78 -8.36
N SER A 34 -16.99 1.51 -8.03
CA SER A 34 -18.19 0.81 -8.49
C SER A 34 -18.41 0.95 -10.00
N LEU A 35 -17.36 0.70 -10.80
CA LEU A 35 -17.38 0.93 -12.26
C LEU A 35 -18.19 -0.12 -13.03
N GLY A 36 -18.91 -1.02 -12.36
CA GLY A 36 -19.75 -2.04 -12.99
C GLY A 36 -18.91 -3.08 -13.72
N SER A 37 -19.22 -3.38 -15.00
CA SER A 37 -18.52 -4.41 -15.77
C SER A 37 -17.11 -3.98 -16.22
N LYS A 38 -16.27 -4.95 -16.59
CA LYS A 38 -14.93 -4.69 -17.19
C LYS A 38 -15.00 -3.74 -18.39
N ARG A 39 -16.02 -3.89 -19.25
CA ARG A 39 -16.23 -3.01 -20.41
C ARG A 39 -16.51 -1.57 -19.98
N ASN A 40 -17.37 -1.38 -18.97
CA ASN A 40 -17.67 -0.05 -18.47
C ASN A 40 -16.48 0.59 -17.76
N ALA A 41 -15.74 -0.18 -16.95
CA ALA A 41 -14.49 0.26 -16.33
C ALA A 41 -13.50 0.75 -17.39
N ASN A 42 -13.24 -0.03 -18.44
CA ASN A 42 -12.34 0.36 -19.52
C ASN A 42 -12.80 1.65 -20.22
N ARG A 43 -14.11 1.82 -20.46
CA ARG A 43 -14.65 3.05 -21.05
C ARG A 43 -14.41 4.28 -20.17
N VAL A 44 -14.61 4.17 -18.86
CA VAL A 44 -14.36 5.26 -17.90
C VAL A 44 -12.86 5.60 -17.86
N LEU A 45 -12.01 4.58 -17.78
CA LEU A 45 -10.55 4.73 -17.69
C LEU A 45 -9.94 5.26 -18.98
N GLN A 46 -10.51 4.93 -20.15
CA GLN A 46 -10.11 5.53 -21.42
C GLN A 46 -10.30 7.06 -21.41
N GLY A 47 -11.33 7.56 -20.73
CA GLY A 47 -11.60 8.99 -20.64
C GLY A 47 -10.59 9.78 -19.80
N ILE A 48 -9.75 9.12 -19.00
CA ILE A 48 -8.66 9.76 -18.24
C ILE A 48 -7.27 9.45 -18.80
N ARG A 49 -7.19 8.77 -19.95
CA ARG A 49 -5.92 8.31 -20.53
C ARG A 49 -4.89 9.42 -20.71
N GLU A 50 -5.33 10.64 -21.00
CA GLU A 50 -4.40 11.78 -21.17
C GLU A 50 -3.72 12.23 -19.85
N TYR A 51 -4.24 11.81 -18.71
CA TYR A 51 -3.78 12.17 -17.35
C TYR A 51 -3.08 11.00 -16.64
N THR A 52 -3.07 9.82 -17.24
CA THR A 52 -2.52 8.61 -16.64
C THR A 52 -1.49 7.97 -17.55
N ASN A 53 -0.47 7.37 -16.96
CA ASN A 53 0.29 6.32 -17.61
C ASN A 53 -0.34 4.95 -17.30
N THR A 54 -0.06 3.97 -18.14
CA THR A 54 -0.56 2.59 -17.97
C THR A 54 0.54 1.58 -18.25
N LYS A 55 0.65 0.56 -17.42
CA LYS A 55 1.53 -0.60 -17.63
C LYS A 55 0.76 -1.90 -17.35
N ARG A 56 0.97 -2.91 -18.18
CA ARG A 56 0.32 -4.22 -18.04
C ARG A 56 1.10 -5.09 -17.04
N ILE A 57 0.43 -5.53 -15.96
CA ILE A 57 0.93 -6.47 -14.94
C ILE A 57 -0.21 -7.43 -14.62
N GLY A 58 -0.36 -8.48 -15.43
CA GLY A 58 -1.59 -9.31 -15.48
C GLY A 58 -2.78 -8.54 -16.08
N GLU A 59 -3.09 -7.37 -15.53
CA GLU A 59 -4.04 -6.39 -16.05
C GLU A 59 -3.45 -4.98 -16.12
N ASP A 60 -4.22 -4.03 -16.66
CA ASP A 60 -3.78 -2.63 -16.77
C ASP A 60 -3.68 -2.00 -15.39
N VAL A 61 -2.49 -1.48 -15.06
CA VAL A 61 -2.19 -0.70 -13.85
C VAL A 61 -2.00 0.75 -14.26
N TYR A 62 -2.74 1.64 -13.60
CA TYR A 62 -2.78 3.06 -13.88
C TYR A 62 -2.03 3.83 -12.80
N TYR A 63 -1.34 4.89 -13.18
CA TYR A 63 -0.70 5.86 -12.29
C TYR A 63 -0.69 7.22 -12.96
N LEU A 64 -0.59 8.31 -12.20
CA LEU A 64 -0.61 9.65 -12.79
C LEU A 64 0.61 9.90 -13.66
N ASN A 65 0.39 10.58 -14.79
CA ASN A 65 1.46 11.27 -15.50
C ASN A 65 1.60 12.71 -14.96
N LYS A 66 2.60 13.45 -15.44
CA LYS A 66 2.84 14.84 -15.01
C LYS A 66 1.60 15.72 -15.14
N ARG A 67 0.88 15.60 -16.26
CA ARG A 67 -0.32 16.40 -16.54
C ARG A 67 -1.47 16.05 -15.59
N GLY A 68 -1.66 14.78 -15.29
CA GLY A 68 -2.67 14.33 -14.33
C GLY A 68 -2.40 14.82 -12.93
N ALA A 69 -1.14 14.80 -12.49
CA ALA A 69 -0.72 15.34 -11.21
C ALA A 69 -0.95 16.86 -11.15
N GLU A 70 -0.51 17.61 -12.15
CA GLU A 70 -0.71 19.06 -12.23
C GLU A 70 -2.18 19.45 -12.18
N LEU A 71 -3.05 18.71 -12.88
CA LEU A 71 -4.49 18.98 -12.93
C LEU A 71 -5.15 19.01 -11.54
N ILE A 72 -4.71 18.15 -10.62
CA ILE A 72 -5.29 18.00 -9.28
C ILE A 72 -4.44 18.69 -8.20
N GLY A 73 -3.39 19.41 -8.58
CA GLY A 73 -2.43 20.03 -7.66
C GLY A 73 -1.57 19.02 -6.88
N GLY A 74 -1.34 17.83 -7.44
CA GLY A 74 -0.53 16.76 -6.86
C GLY A 74 0.85 16.60 -7.51
N GLU A 75 1.50 15.46 -7.24
CA GLU A 75 2.83 15.15 -7.76
C GLU A 75 2.88 13.77 -8.45
N ALA A 76 3.55 13.71 -9.60
CA ALA A 76 3.79 12.44 -10.30
C ALA A 76 4.95 11.67 -9.63
N THR A 77 4.64 10.93 -8.58
CA THR A 77 5.62 10.18 -7.76
C THR A 77 6.05 8.86 -8.39
N VAL A 78 5.20 8.25 -9.23
CA VAL A 78 5.48 6.97 -9.90
C VAL A 78 6.24 7.17 -11.20
N ARG A 79 7.32 6.40 -11.36
CA ARG A 79 8.20 6.40 -12.54
C ARG A 79 8.11 5.05 -13.26
N GLY A 80 8.64 4.98 -14.49
CA GLY A 80 8.55 3.75 -15.31
C GLY A 80 9.19 2.50 -14.70
N ASN A 81 10.17 2.69 -13.80
CA ASN A 81 10.87 1.64 -13.06
C ASN A 81 10.34 1.42 -11.63
N SER A 82 9.27 2.11 -11.22
CA SER A 82 8.65 1.89 -9.92
C SER A 82 8.12 0.45 -9.79
N PRO A 83 8.15 -0.13 -8.58
CA PRO A 83 7.71 -1.51 -8.34
C PRO A 83 6.17 -1.57 -8.29
N LEU A 84 5.52 -1.38 -9.44
CA LEU A 84 4.06 -1.27 -9.54
C LEU A 84 3.30 -2.48 -8.96
N GLU A 85 3.84 -3.69 -9.10
CA GLU A 85 3.21 -4.89 -8.52
C GLU A 85 3.16 -4.83 -6.99
N HIS A 86 4.25 -4.35 -6.37
CA HIS A 86 4.33 -4.13 -4.92
C HIS A 86 3.39 -3.02 -4.47
N ILE A 87 3.31 -1.90 -5.20
CA ILE A 87 2.36 -0.81 -4.93
C ILE A 87 0.91 -1.30 -5.01
N VAL A 88 0.57 -2.05 -6.07
CA VAL A 88 -0.78 -2.61 -6.25
C VAL A 88 -1.11 -3.58 -5.11
N MET A 89 -0.20 -4.48 -4.74
CA MET A 89 -0.41 -5.39 -3.61
C MET A 89 -0.56 -4.66 -2.29
N ARG A 90 0.23 -3.61 -2.04
CA ARG A 90 0.04 -2.76 -0.85
C ARG A 90 -1.36 -2.13 -0.82
N ASN A 91 -1.87 -1.73 -1.99
CA ASN A 91 -3.19 -1.13 -2.10
C ASN A 91 -4.34 -2.17 -2.05
N ASP A 92 -4.07 -3.47 -2.25
CA ASP A 92 -5.04 -4.53 -1.91
C ASP A 92 -5.38 -4.45 -0.42
N ILE A 93 -4.39 -4.22 0.45
CA ILE A 93 -4.58 -4.09 1.90
C ILE A 93 -5.35 -2.82 2.26
N TYR A 94 -5.08 -1.70 1.61
CA TYR A 94 -5.86 -0.47 1.78
C TYR A 94 -7.35 -0.72 1.51
N ILE A 95 -7.68 -1.50 0.48
CA ILE A 95 -9.04 -1.86 0.12
C ILE A 95 -9.63 -2.87 1.12
N PHE A 96 -8.86 -3.91 1.48
CA PHE A 96 -9.28 -4.97 2.39
C PHE A 96 -9.67 -4.43 3.79
N TYR A 97 -8.88 -3.50 4.33
CA TYR A 97 -9.18 -2.82 5.60
C TYR A 97 -10.10 -1.60 5.46
N HIS A 98 -10.92 -1.55 4.40
CA HIS A 98 -11.97 -0.56 4.20
C HIS A 98 -11.50 0.91 4.21
N TYR A 99 -10.38 1.19 3.53
CA TYR A 99 -9.89 2.54 3.27
C TYR A 99 -9.54 3.33 4.55
N PRO A 100 -8.57 2.88 5.38
CA PRO A 100 -8.18 3.58 6.60
C PRO A 100 -7.86 5.05 6.35
N GLN A 101 -8.42 5.95 7.17
CA GLN A 101 -8.29 7.40 6.97
C GLN A 101 -6.87 7.91 7.25
N ASP A 102 -6.15 7.24 8.14
CA ASP A 102 -4.77 7.57 8.52
C ASP A 102 -3.72 6.78 7.72
N TRP A 103 -4.14 6.15 6.61
CA TRP A 103 -3.26 5.38 5.74
C TRP A 103 -2.09 6.21 5.25
N LYS A 104 -0.87 5.74 5.56
CA LYS A 104 0.37 6.37 5.14
C LYS A 104 1.23 5.37 4.38
N PRO A 105 1.39 5.51 3.04
CA PRO A 105 2.33 4.68 2.29
C PRO A 105 3.78 5.02 2.65
N GLU A 106 4.67 4.03 2.56
CA GLU A 106 6.12 4.17 2.79
C GLU A 106 6.44 4.88 4.12
N ALA A 107 5.71 4.52 5.18
CA ALA A 107 5.76 5.22 6.45
C ALA A 107 7.06 4.95 7.22
N LYS A 108 7.88 5.98 7.37
CA LYS A 108 9.07 5.96 8.23
C LYS A 108 8.70 6.16 9.70
N THR A 109 9.07 5.20 10.54
CA THR A 109 8.98 5.29 12.00
C THR A 109 10.38 5.49 12.58
N ARG A 110 10.54 6.48 13.47
CA ARG A 110 11.79 6.80 14.16
C ARG A 110 11.58 6.71 15.66
N TRP A 111 12.60 6.27 16.39
CA TRP A 111 12.62 6.29 17.85
C TRP A 111 14.05 6.40 18.38
N ILE A 112 14.18 6.82 19.64
CA ILE A 112 15.45 6.93 20.34
C ILE A 112 15.40 6.06 21.58
N GLU A 113 16.39 5.20 21.76
CA GLU A 113 16.55 4.40 22.97
C GLU A 113 18.03 4.32 23.34
N GLY A 114 18.35 4.57 24.61
CA GLY A 114 19.75 4.58 25.09
C GLY A 114 20.63 5.61 24.38
N GLY A 115 20.07 6.73 23.93
CA GLY A 115 20.79 7.77 23.20
C GLY A 115 21.08 7.47 21.73
N LYS A 116 20.61 6.33 21.19
CA LYS A 116 20.78 5.95 19.78
C LYS A 116 19.47 6.11 19.01
N GLU A 117 19.54 6.72 17.83
CA GLU A 117 18.40 6.83 16.91
C GLU A 117 18.26 5.55 16.07
N TYR A 118 17.01 5.10 15.93
CA TYR A 118 16.62 3.96 15.11
C TYR A 118 15.53 4.36 14.14
N SER A 119 15.44 3.66 13.01
CA SER A 119 14.32 3.82 12.11
C SER A 119 13.99 2.56 11.33
N ILE A 120 12.73 2.45 10.94
CA ILE A 120 12.21 1.44 10.02
C ILE A 120 11.21 2.11 9.07
N VAL A 121 11.15 1.65 7.83
CA VAL A 121 10.15 2.08 6.84
C VAL A 121 9.28 0.88 6.55
N SER A 122 8.02 0.97 6.96
CA SER A 122 6.95 0.02 6.58
C SER A 122 6.40 0.38 5.21
N ASP A 123 5.90 -0.60 4.46
CA ASP A 123 5.28 -0.36 3.15
C ASP A 123 4.01 0.49 3.27
N ALA A 124 3.26 0.32 4.36
CA ALA A 124 2.26 1.28 4.82
C ALA A 124 2.10 1.24 6.34
N ARG A 125 1.49 2.29 6.89
CA ARG A 125 1.03 2.32 8.29
C ARG A 125 -0.38 2.88 8.36
N PHE A 126 -1.20 2.30 9.22
CA PHE A 126 -2.59 2.74 9.45
C PHE A 126 -3.08 2.23 10.81
N THR A 127 -4.25 2.71 11.23
CA THR A 127 -4.93 2.25 12.45
C THR A 127 -6.21 1.51 12.08
N TYR A 128 -6.48 0.39 12.74
CA TYR A 128 -7.72 -0.37 12.56
C TYR A 128 -8.13 -1.02 13.88
N HIS A 129 -9.36 -0.79 14.34
CA HIS A 129 -9.85 -1.19 15.66
C HIS A 129 -8.83 -0.91 16.77
N GLU A 130 -8.37 0.34 16.84
CA GLU A 130 -7.42 0.87 17.85
C GLU A 130 -5.99 0.27 17.81
N GLN A 131 -5.73 -0.69 16.92
CA GLN A 131 -4.42 -1.29 16.73
C GLN A 131 -3.63 -0.57 15.63
N MET A 132 -2.32 -0.45 15.84
CA MET A 132 -1.38 0.20 14.92
C MET A 132 -0.79 -0.83 13.96
N TYR A 133 -1.22 -0.83 12.71
CA TYR A 133 -0.75 -1.77 11.70
C TYR A 133 0.49 -1.23 10.98
N PHE A 134 1.53 -2.07 10.93
CA PHE A 134 2.73 -1.88 10.13
C PHE A 134 2.71 -2.92 9.02
N LEU A 135 2.42 -2.48 7.79
CA LEU A 135 2.31 -3.36 6.63
C LEU A 135 3.67 -3.62 5.99
N GLU A 136 3.93 -4.87 5.66
CA GLU A 136 5.04 -5.34 4.83
C GLU A 136 4.50 -6.25 3.72
N VAL A 137 4.71 -5.86 2.46
CA VAL A 137 4.35 -6.64 1.27
C VAL A 137 5.57 -7.44 0.80
N ASP A 138 5.46 -8.76 0.81
CA ASP A 138 6.52 -9.66 0.35
C ASP A 138 6.12 -10.45 -0.90
N ILE A 139 6.64 -10.00 -2.03
CA ILE A 139 6.53 -10.69 -3.32
C ILE A 139 7.79 -11.53 -3.57
N THR A 140 8.92 -10.86 -3.83
CA THR A 140 10.18 -11.47 -4.25
C THR A 140 11.31 -11.31 -3.25
N GLN A 141 11.04 -10.75 -2.06
CA GLN A 141 12.08 -10.45 -1.08
C GLN A 141 12.72 -11.76 -0.59
N LYS A 142 14.05 -11.73 -0.38
CA LYS A 142 14.78 -12.84 0.21
C LYS A 142 14.32 -13.04 1.64
N MET A 143 14.05 -14.28 2.03
CA MET A 143 13.56 -14.63 3.37
C MET A 143 14.48 -14.16 4.50
N ALA A 144 15.80 -14.10 4.28
CA ALA A 144 16.74 -13.52 5.25
C ALA A 144 16.46 -12.03 5.55
N GLU A 145 16.04 -11.25 4.56
CA GLU A 145 15.67 -9.84 4.78
C GLU A 145 14.37 -9.72 5.54
N ASN A 146 13.40 -10.61 5.29
CA ASN A 146 12.16 -10.66 6.04
C ASN A 146 12.41 -10.97 7.53
N LYS A 147 13.30 -11.94 7.82
CA LYS A 147 13.71 -12.24 9.19
C LYS A 147 14.31 -11.01 9.89
N ARG A 148 15.20 -10.27 9.21
CA ARG A 148 15.76 -9.01 9.75
C ARG A 148 14.70 -7.93 9.97
N LYS A 149 13.65 -7.87 9.13
CA LYS A 149 12.51 -6.97 9.37
C LYS A 149 11.77 -7.37 10.65
N VAL A 150 11.47 -8.66 10.86
CA VAL A 150 10.84 -9.16 12.09
C VAL A 150 11.66 -8.80 13.33
N GLU A 151 12.98 -8.98 13.29
CA GLU A 151 13.88 -8.60 14.40
C GLU A 151 13.81 -7.10 14.73
N LYS A 152 13.78 -6.24 13.70
CA LYS A 152 13.65 -4.78 13.89
C LYS A 152 12.28 -4.40 14.45
N TYR A 153 11.21 -5.05 13.97
CA TYR A 153 9.87 -4.82 14.51
C TYR A 153 9.75 -5.31 15.95
N ALA A 154 10.35 -6.44 16.31
CA ALA A 154 10.40 -6.89 17.69
C ALA A 154 11.02 -5.83 18.61
N TYR A 155 12.07 -5.16 18.14
CA TYR A 155 12.68 -4.07 18.88
C TYR A 155 11.79 -2.82 18.98
N LEU A 156 11.19 -2.39 17.87
CA LEU A 156 10.24 -1.27 17.84
C LEU A 156 9.00 -1.55 18.72
N PHE A 157 8.43 -2.74 18.67
CA PHE A 157 7.18 -3.06 19.36
C PHE A 157 7.41 -3.12 20.87
N ARG A 158 8.55 -3.66 21.33
CA ARG A 158 8.96 -3.55 22.74
C ARG A 158 9.10 -2.09 23.18
N PHE A 159 9.60 -1.21 22.32
CA PHE A 159 9.64 0.22 22.60
C PHE A 159 8.23 0.82 22.73
N ILE A 160 7.35 0.59 21.75
CA ILE A 160 5.95 1.08 21.76
C ILE A 160 5.21 0.60 23.03
N GLN A 161 5.32 -0.69 23.36
CA GLN A 161 4.68 -1.29 24.53
C GLN A 161 5.19 -0.68 25.85
N ARG A 162 6.51 -0.48 26.00
CA ARG A 162 7.07 0.16 27.21
C ARG A 162 6.64 1.62 27.35
N GLN A 163 6.49 2.33 26.24
CA GLN A 163 5.99 3.71 26.22
C GLN A 163 4.46 3.79 26.35
N GLN A 164 3.75 2.66 26.28
CA GLN A 164 2.29 2.57 26.33
C GLN A 164 1.62 3.47 25.26
N THR A 165 2.21 3.54 24.07
CA THR A 165 1.75 4.43 22.99
C THR A 165 0.80 3.77 21.99
N GLY A 166 0.50 2.47 22.15
CA GLY A 166 -0.47 1.75 21.35
C GLY A 166 -0.20 0.25 21.28
N GLU A 167 -1.03 -0.47 20.55
CA GLU A 167 -0.91 -1.91 20.31
C GLU A 167 -0.45 -2.17 18.87
N PRO A 168 0.85 -2.47 18.65
CA PRO A 168 1.38 -2.60 17.31
C PRO A 168 1.20 -4.02 16.74
N ILE A 169 0.74 -4.09 15.49
CA ILE A 169 0.60 -5.33 14.71
C ILE A 169 1.51 -5.26 13.49
N LEU A 170 2.32 -6.30 13.30
CA LEU A 170 3.06 -6.50 12.06
C LEU A 170 2.19 -7.25 11.07
N LEU A 171 1.68 -6.57 10.06
CA LEU A 171 0.89 -7.18 9.01
C LEU A 171 1.77 -7.53 7.82
N TRP A 172 1.85 -8.81 7.50
CA TRP A 172 2.47 -9.28 6.27
C TRP A 172 1.42 -9.57 5.21
N TYR A 173 1.69 -9.14 3.98
CA TYR A 173 0.94 -9.58 2.81
C TYR A 173 1.87 -10.24 1.80
N THR A 174 1.70 -11.54 1.58
CA THR A 174 2.61 -12.35 0.76
C THR A 174 1.90 -13.12 -0.34
N VAL A 175 2.66 -13.80 -1.20
CA VAL A 175 2.15 -14.53 -2.38
C VAL A 175 2.17 -16.06 -2.23
N SER A 176 2.74 -16.59 -1.14
CA SER A 176 2.76 -18.04 -0.92
C SER A 176 2.59 -18.46 0.54
N ASP A 177 1.94 -19.60 0.74
CA ASP A 177 1.71 -20.19 2.06
C ASP A 177 2.99 -20.67 2.75
N VAL A 178 4.02 -20.97 1.98
CA VAL A 178 5.34 -21.32 2.53
C VAL A 178 5.95 -20.09 3.21
N LYS A 179 5.88 -18.92 2.55
CA LYS A 179 6.33 -17.65 3.13
C LYS A 179 5.49 -17.28 4.35
N LYS A 180 4.16 -17.42 4.25
CA LYS A 180 3.22 -17.16 5.36
C LYS A 180 3.62 -17.92 6.62
N ARG A 181 3.74 -19.25 6.54
CA ARG A 181 4.14 -20.10 7.67
C ARG A 181 5.49 -19.72 8.26
N GLN A 182 6.45 -19.35 7.42
CA GLN A 182 7.77 -18.95 7.89
C GLN A 182 7.77 -17.59 8.60
N LEU A 183 6.98 -16.63 8.10
CA LEU A 183 6.81 -15.31 8.70
C LEU A 183 6.10 -15.42 10.06
N GLU A 184 5.03 -16.21 10.15
CA GLU A 184 4.32 -16.49 11.40
C GLU A 184 5.25 -17.16 12.43
N ALA A 185 6.04 -18.15 12.01
CA ALA A 185 7.01 -18.83 12.87
C ALA A 185 8.04 -17.85 13.45
N TRP A 186 8.61 -16.96 12.64
CA TRP A 186 9.55 -15.96 13.13
C TRP A 186 8.88 -14.90 14.01
N CYS A 187 7.70 -14.39 13.65
CA CYS A 187 7.01 -13.45 14.51
C CYS A 187 6.75 -14.05 15.89
N LYS A 188 6.35 -15.33 15.95
CA LYS A 188 6.23 -16.08 17.21
C LYS A 188 7.57 -16.22 17.95
N GLU A 189 8.64 -16.60 17.26
CA GLU A 189 10.01 -16.74 17.83
C GLU A 189 10.50 -15.44 18.49
N TYR A 190 10.25 -14.29 17.86
CA TYR A 190 10.69 -12.98 18.34
C TYR A 190 9.66 -12.24 19.22
N GLY A 191 8.52 -12.86 19.51
CA GLY A 191 7.45 -12.24 20.33
C GLY A 191 6.79 -11.03 19.67
N VAL A 192 6.67 -11.05 18.33
CA VAL A 192 6.01 -10.01 17.53
C VAL A 192 4.56 -10.42 17.29
N GLN A 193 3.62 -9.60 17.72
CA GLN A 193 2.22 -9.76 17.34
C GLN A 193 2.07 -9.47 15.84
N CYS A 194 1.52 -10.44 15.10
CA CYS A 194 1.44 -10.35 13.65
C CYS A 194 0.12 -10.89 13.09
N GLU A 195 -0.20 -10.39 11.91
CA GLU A 195 -1.19 -10.98 11.01
C GLU A 195 -0.49 -11.27 9.67
N VAL A 196 -0.80 -12.40 9.04
CA VAL A 196 -0.20 -12.76 7.75
C VAL A 196 -1.27 -13.18 6.76
N LEU A 197 -1.46 -12.34 5.75
CA LEU A 197 -2.39 -12.54 4.65
C LEU A 197 -1.66 -13.08 3.42
N CYS A 198 -2.27 -14.02 2.70
CA CYS A 198 -1.78 -14.52 1.43
C CYS A 198 -2.65 -13.98 0.30
N LYS A 199 -2.06 -13.56 -0.81
CA LYS A 199 -2.80 -13.12 -2.01
C LYS A 199 -3.75 -14.20 -2.54
N GLN A 200 -3.46 -15.48 -2.27
CA GLN A 200 -4.30 -16.62 -2.66
C GLN A 200 -5.59 -16.72 -1.82
N ASP A 201 -5.65 -16.03 -0.68
CA ASP A 201 -6.83 -16.00 0.20
C ASP A 201 -7.94 -15.07 -0.36
N PHE A 202 -7.70 -14.39 -1.49
CA PHE A 202 -8.56 -13.37 -2.13
C PHE A 202 -8.73 -13.59 -3.64
#